data_AF-A0A949LMI3-F1
#
_entry.id   AF-A0A949LMI3-F1
#
_cell.length_a   1.000
_cell.length_b   1.000
_cell.length_c   1.000
_cell.angle_alpha   90.00
_cell.angle_beta   90.00
_cell.angle_gamma   90.00
#
_symmetry.space_group_name_H-M   'P 1'
#
loop_
_entity.id
_entity.type
_entity.pdbx_description
1 polymer ?
#
loop_
_entity_poly.entity_id
_entity_poly.type
_entity_poly.pdbx_seq_one_letter_code
_entity_poly.pdbx_strand_id
1 'polypeptide(L)'
;MAWTAENVVLALQRWAEKHGEPPTSTQWHDVTPDNPSSSTVVYMFGSWNKGLRAAGLPIRRLVTPTKWGKDKIADAMLDWMVRHGRWPSQADWEKAIQPDEPPRPTKCTVNRTFGSWSAAKKYAGWNGK
;
A
#
# COMPACT_ATOMS: atom_id res chain seq x y z
N MET A 1 -7.60 -15.82 -28.86
CA MET A 1 -6.77 -16.79 -28.10
C MET A 1 -7.00 -16.54 -26.62
N ALA A 2 -7.28 -17.59 -25.84
CA ALA A 2 -7.45 -17.47 -24.39
C ALA A 2 -6.06 -17.48 -23.72
N TRP A 3 -5.78 -16.49 -22.87
CA TRP A 3 -4.58 -16.48 -22.04
C TRP A 3 -4.75 -17.50 -20.89
N THR A 4 -3.71 -18.28 -20.62
CA THR A 4 -3.63 -19.14 -19.42
C THR A 4 -2.68 -18.52 -18.42
N ALA A 5 -2.81 -18.87 -17.14
CA ALA A 5 -1.91 -18.38 -16.09
C ALA A 5 -0.43 -18.66 -16.42
N GLU A 6 -0.14 -19.84 -16.97
CA GLU A 6 1.21 -20.24 -17.41
C GLU A 6 1.74 -19.35 -18.53
N ASN A 7 0.93 -19.07 -19.56
CA ASN A 7 1.32 -18.19 -20.67
C ASN A 7 1.55 -16.75 -20.20
N VAL A 8 0.77 -16.28 -19.22
CA VAL A 8 0.99 -14.96 -18.61
C VAL A 8 2.32 -14.91 -17.84
N VAL A 9 2.66 -15.96 -17.11
CA VAL A 9 3.95 -16.06 -16.41
C VAL A 9 5.11 -16.03 -17.40
N LEU A 10 5.02 -16.82 -18.48
CA LEU A 10 6.04 -16.85 -19.53
C LEU A 10 6.21 -15.48 -20.20
N ALA A 11 5.10 -14.78 -20.47
CA ALA A 11 5.14 -13.43 -21.03
C ALA A 11 5.89 -12.46 -20.09
N LEU A 12 5.57 -12.49 -18.78
CA LEU A 12 6.23 -11.65 -17.77
C LEU A 12 7.74 -11.95 -17.68
N GLN A 13 8.12 -13.23 -17.72
CA GLN A 13 9.53 -13.65 -17.71
C GLN A 13 10.28 -13.17 -18.95
N ARG A 14 9.73 -13.40 -20.15
CA ARG A 14 10.33 -12.94 -21.42
C ARG A 14 10.55 -11.43 -21.45
N TRP A 15 9.61 -10.66 -20.91
CA TRP A 15 9.78 -9.22 -20.80
C TRP A 15 10.95 -8.85 -19.90
N ALA A 16 11.05 -9.48 -18.74
CA ALA A 16 12.13 -9.25 -17.79
C ALA A 16 13.49 -9.70 -18.34
N GLU A 17 13.55 -10.80 -19.08
CA GLU A 17 14.76 -11.22 -19.79
C GLU A 17 15.18 -10.20 -20.85
N LYS A 18 14.23 -9.65 -21.60
CA LYS A 18 14.49 -8.67 -22.66
C LYS A 18 14.94 -7.30 -22.14
N HIS A 19 14.40 -6.85 -21.01
CA HIS A 19 14.65 -5.50 -20.48
C HIS A 19 15.56 -5.49 -19.24
N GLY A 20 15.90 -6.65 -18.69
CA GLY A 20 16.68 -6.78 -17.45
C GLY A 20 15.94 -6.37 -16.18
N GLU A 21 14.67 -5.95 -16.30
CA GLU A 21 13.84 -5.52 -15.17
C GLU A 21 12.38 -5.98 -15.31
N PRO A 22 11.67 -6.22 -14.18
CA PRO A 22 10.25 -6.57 -14.22
C PRO A 22 9.41 -5.44 -14.82
N PRO A 23 8.38 -5.79 -15.62
CA PRO A 23 7.47 -4.78 -16.14
C PRO A 23 6.68 -4.10 -15.02
N THR A 24 6.56 -2.77 -15.10
CA THR A 24 5.54 -2.05 -14.34
C THR A 24 4.17 -2.21 -15.00
N SER A 25 3.09 -2.10 -14.23
CA SER A 25 1.72 -2.14 -14.77
C SER A 25 1.47 -1.06 -15.83
N THR A 26 2.16 0.09 -15.73
CA THR A 26 2.08 1.19 -16.70
C THR A 26 2.81 0.87 -18.00
N GLN A 27 3.95 0.19 -17.94
CA GLN A 27 4.66 -0.31 -19.14
C GLN A 27 3.93 -1.50 -19.78
N TRP A 28 3.09 -2.20 -19.02
CA TRP A 28 2.27 -3.32 -19.44
C TRP A 28 0.84 -2.92 -19.80
N HIS A 29 0.67 -1.76 -20.43
CA HIS A 29 -0.66 -1.27 -20.79
C HIS A 29 -1.18 -1.92 -22.08
N ASP A 30 -0.29 -2.14 -23.05
CA ASP A 30 -0.71 -2.53 -24.40
C ASP A 30 -0.92 -4.04 -24.54
N VAL A 31 -2.05 -4.40 -25.14
CA VAL A 31 -2.33 -5.78 -25.52
C VAL A 31 -1.59 -6.08 -26.81
N THR A 32 -0.68 -7.05 -26.76
CA THR A 32 0.06 -7.51 -27.94
C THR A 32 -0.14 -9.01 -28.10
N PRO A 33 0.19 -9.60 -29.26
CA PRO A 33 0.14 -11.06 -29.43
C PRO A 33 0.96 -11.81 -28.38
N ASP A 34 2.05 -11.20 -27.91
CA ASP A 34 2.99 -11.79 -26.95
C ASP A 34 2.68 -11.45 -25.49
N ASN A 35 1.72 -10.55 -25.24
CA ASN A 35 1.50 -9.97 -23.92
C ASN A 35 0.02 -9.69 -23.63
N PRO A 36 -0.57 -10.24 -22.54
CA PRO A 36 -1.94 -9.97 -22.16
C PRO A 36 -2.09 -8.54 -21.61
N SER A 37 -3.32 -8.04 -21.50
CA SER A 37 -3.59 -6.80 -20.77
C SER A 37 -3.20 -6.93 -19.29
N SER A 38 -2.81 -5.82 -18.66
CA SER A 38 -2.59 -5.78 -17.21
C SER A 38 -3.82 -6.22 -16.41
N SER A 39 -5.02 -5.89 -16.90
CA SER A 39 -6.29 -6.34 -16.32
C SER A 39 -6.45 -7.86 -16.34
N THR A 40 -6.00 -8.54 -17.41
CA THR A 40 -6.00 -10.00 -17.51
C THR A 40 -5.07 -10.62 -16.47
N VAL A 41 -3.89 -10.04 -16.24
CA VAL A 41 -2.96 -10.49 -15.19
C VAL A 41 -3.59 -10.33 -13.81
N VAL A 42 -4.22 -9.17 -13.54
CA VAL A 42 -4.92 -8.93 -12.27
C VAL A 42 -6.09 -9.88 -12.08
N TYR A 43 -6.87 -10.15 -13.13
CA TYR A 43 -8.01 -11.07 -13.08
C TYR A 43 -7.57 -12.50 -12.75
N MET A 44 -6.49 -12.99 -13.37
CA MET A 44 -6.00 -14.36 -13.17
C MET A 44 -5.29 -14.57 -11.83
N PHE A 45 -4.47 -13.61 -11.40
CA PHE A 45 -3.62 -13.75 -10.21
C PHE A 45 -4.15 -13.00 -8.98
N GLY A 46 -5.22 -12.21 -9.13
CA GLY A 46 -5.80 -11.35 -8.11
C GLY A 46 -5.08 -10.03 -7.87
N SER A 47 -3.80 -9.91 -8.25
CA SER A 47 -3.08 -8.63 -8.30
C SER A 47 -1.85 -8.69 -9.20
N TRP A 48 -1.40 -7.53 -9.69
CA TRP A 48 -0.18 -7.41 -10.48
C TRP A 48 1.04 -8.00 -9.76
N ASN A 49 1.19 -7.68 -8.47
CA ASN A 49 2.28 -8.18 -7.64
C ASN A 49 2.23 -9.70 -7.44
N LYS A 50 1.02 -10.30 -7.41
CA LYS A 50 0.88 -11.75 -7.37
C LYS A 50 1.29 -12.38 -8.71
N GLY A 51 0.97 -11.74 -9.83
CA GLY A 51 1.46 -12.16 -11.16
C GLY A 51 2.98 -12.11 -11.27
N LEU A 52 3.61 -11.00 -10.86
CA LEU A 52 5.08 -10.89 -10.80
C LEU A 52 5.70 -11.95 -9.89
N ARG A 53 5.09 -12.23 -8.73
CA ARG A 53 5.55 -13.29 -7.83
C ARG A 53 5.46 -14.68 -8.47
N ALA A 54 4.37 -14.97 -9.16
CA ALA A 54 4.20 -16.23 -9.88
C ALA A 54 5.26 -16.39 -11.00
N ALA A 55 5.69 -15.28 -11.60
CA ALA A 55 6.76 -15.26 -12.58
C ALA A 55 8.18 -15.32 -11.97
N GLY A 56 8.32 -15.38 -10.65
CA GLY A 56 9.62 -15.35 -9.97
C GLY A 56 10.32 -13.98 -10.05
N LEU A 57 9.60 -12.93 -10.43
CA LEU A 57 10.16 -11.60 -10.62
C LEU A 57 10.13 -10.80 -9.31
N PRO A 58 11.18 -9.98 -9.05
CA PRO A 58 11.19 -9.12 -7.89
C PRO A 58 10.03 -8.11 -7.97
N ILE A 59 9.21 -8.07 -6.94
CA ILE A 59 8.16 -7.06 -6.83
C ILE A 59 8.86 -5.75 -6.51
N ARG A 60 8.83 -4.81 -7.46
CA ARG A 60 9.17 -3.42 -7.17
C ARG A 60 8.10 -2.91 -6.20
N ARG A 61 8.36 -3.02 -4.89
CA ARG A 61 7.63 -2.20 -3.92
C ARG A 61 7.94 -0.78 -4.34
N LEU A 62 6.98 -0.13 -4.99
CA LEU A 62 6.88 1.30 -4.87
C LEU A 62 6.80 1.52 -3.36
N VAL A 63 7.94 1.86 -2.77
CA VAL A 63 7.96 2.62 -1.54
C VAL A 63 7.40 3.97 -1.97
N THR A 64 6.09 4.02 -2.28
CA THR A 64 5.37 5.25 -2.05
C THR A 64 5.58 5.44 -0.56
N PRO A 65 6.27 6.50 -0.12
CA PRO A 65 6.19 6.86 1.26
C PRO A 65 4.70 7.09 1.46
N THR A 66 3.99 6.13 2.07
CA THR A 66 2.65 6.42 2.51
C THR A 66 2.86 7.65 3.38
N LYS A 67 2.21 8.76 3.01
CA LYS A 67 2.36 10.05 3.72
C LYS A 67 2.34 9.85 5.24
N TRP A 68 1.59 8.83 5.65
CA TRP A 68 1.48 8.28 7.00
C TRP A 68 2.06 6.85 7.06
N GLY A 69 3.28 6.72 7.59
CA GLY A 69 3.84 5.45 8.08
C GLY A 69 3.51 5.28 9.57
N LYS A 70 3.73 4.09 10.14
CA LYS A 70 3.42 3.81 11.57
C LYS A 70 4.03 4.87 12.50
N ASP A 71 5.29 5.20 12.30
CA ASP A 71 6.00 6.17 13.14
C ASP A 71 5.39 7.57 13.02
N LYS A 72 5.14 8.05 11.79
CA LYS A 72 4.47 9.36 11.58
C LYS A 72 3.08 9.45 12.20
N ILE A 73 2.34 8.34 12.22
CA ILE A 73 1.03 8.29 12.87
C ILE A 73 1.19 8.36 14.40
N ALA A 74 2.17 7.66 14.94
CA ALA A 74 2.49 7.69 16.38
C ALA A 74 2.96 9.09 16.82
N ASP A 75 3.85 9.72 16.04
CA ASP A 75 4.32 11.09 16.26
C ASP A 75 3.15 12.08 16.29
N ALA A 76 2.22 11.95 15.33
CA ALA A 76 1.01 12.78 15.32
C ALA A 76 0.16 12.57 16.59
N MET A 77 0.01 11.32 17.06
CA MET A 77 -0.73 11.01 18.30
C MET A 77 -0.03 11.55 19.55
N LEU A 78 1.30 11.55 19.58
CA LEU A 78 2.09 12.16 20.65
C LEU A 78 1.99 13.68 20.63
N ASP A 79 2.10 14.32 19.47
CA ASP A 79 1.92 15.77 19.32
C ASP A 79 0.51 16.19 19.79
N TRP A 80 -0.53 15.42 19.46
CA TRP A 80 -1.86 15.62 20.01
C TRP A 80 -1.88 15.53 21.54
N MET A 81 -1.24 14.51 22.12
CA MET A 81 -1.17 14.35 23.58
C MET A 81 -0.47 15.55 24.22
N VAL A 82 0.62 16.04 23.63
CA VAL A 82 1.36 17.22 24.12
C VAL A 82 0.50 18.47 24.07
N ARG A 83 -0.30 18.67 23.01
CA ARG A 83 -1.15 19.86 22.84
C ARG A 83 -2.42 19.84 23.69
N HIS A 84 -3.07 18.67 23.80
CA HIS A 84 -4.39 18.55 24.40
C HIS A 84 -4.38 17.88 25.78
N GLY A 85 -3.23 17.40 26.25
CA GLY A 85 -3.09 16.74 27.55
C GLY A 85 -3.81 15.40 27.68
N ARG A 86 -4.38 14.87 26.58
CA ARG A 86 -5.10 13.60 26.54
C ARG A 86 -4.83 12.86 25.25
N TRP A 87 -4.93 11.54 25.30
CA TRP A 87 -4.88 10.73 24.09
C TRP A 87 -6.07 11.02 23.19
N PRO A 88 -5.86 11.09 21.86
CA PRO A 88 -6.94 11.29 20.92
C PRO A 88 -7.94 10.13 20.93
N SER A 89 -9.22 10.44 20.84
CA SER A 89 -10.27 9.47 20.54
C SER A 89 -10.41 9.30 19.02
N GLN A 90 -11.17 8.29 18.60
CA GLN A 90 -11.49 8.12 17.17
C GLN A 90 -12.30 9.30 16.61
N ALA A 91 -13.15 9.92 17.42
CA ALA A 91 -13.98 11.06 17.01
C ALA A 91 -13.12 12.31 16.80
N ASP A 92 -12.12 12.52 17.67
CA ASP A 92 -11.15 13.62 17.53
C ASP A 92 -10.37 13.53 16.21
N TRP A 93 -10.21 12.33 15.66
CA TRP A 93 -9.36 12.00 14.51
C TRP A 93 -10.13 11.65 13.23
N GLU A 94 -11.42 11.96 13.20
CA GLU A 94 -12.28 11.67 12.05
C GLU A 94 -11.90 12.53 10.83
N LYS A 95 -11.46 13.77 11.07
CA LYS A 95 -11.04 14.71 10.01
C LYS A 95 -9.51 14.79 9.92
N ALA A 96 -8.95 14.42 8.75
CA ALA A 96 -7.50 14.38 8.51
C ALA A 96 -6.80 15.75 8.50
N ILE A 97 -7.52 16.84 8.24
CA ILE A 97 -6.95 18.17 8.14
C ILE A 97 -7.94 19.14 8.79
N GLN A 98 -7.57 19.72 9.91
CA GLN A 98 -8.20 20.93 10.42
C GLN A 98 -7.26 22.11 10.11
N PRO A 99 -7.78 23.30 9.77
CA PRO A 99 -6.96 24.43 9.33
C PRO A 99 -5.86 24.82 10.33
N ASP A 100 -6.18 24.71 11.62
CA ASP A 100 -5.30 25.14 12.72
C ASP A 100 -4.50 23.99 13.36
N GLU A 101 -4.59 22.78 12.79
CA GLU A 101 -3.92 21.60 13.33
C GLU A 101 -2.84 21.07 12.36
N PRO A 102 -1.76 20.49 12.90
CA PRO A 102 -0.78 19.82 12.07
C PRO A 102 -1.44 18.72 11.24
N PRO A 103 -0.94 18.47 10.02
CA PRO A 103 -1.50 17.44 9.16
C PRO A 103 -1.50 16.12 9.90
N ARG A 104 -2.58 15.35 9.78
CA ARG A 104 -2.74 14.05 10.44
C ARG A 104 -3.41 13.03 9.51
N PRO A 105 -3.24 11.72 9.73
CA PRO A 105 -3.92 10.70 8.94
C PRO A 105 -5.42 10.73 9.21
N THR A 106 -6.24 10.26 8.26
CA THR A 106 -7.65 9.93 8.58
C THR A 106 -7.72 8.74 9.53
N LYS A 107 -8.80 8.62 10.32
CA LYS A 107 -9.14 7.39 11.07
C LYS A 107 -8.99 6.11 10.22
N CYS A 108 -9.47 6.12 8.98
CA CYS A 108 -9.35 4.97 8.06
C CYS A 108 -7.89 4.60 7.78
N THR A 109 -7.02 5.61 7.63
CA THR A 109 -5.57 5.40 7.41
C THR A 109 -4.92 4.80 8.65
N VAL A 110 -5.26 5.29 9.85
CA VAL A 110 -4.78 4.72 11.12
C VAL A 110 -5.20 3.26 11.26
N ASN A 111 -6.50 2.97 11.09
CA ASN A 111 -7.03 1.60 11.22
C ASN A 111 -6.42 0.65 10.18
N ARG A 112 -6.24 1.08 8.93
CA ARG A 112 -5.60 0.26 7.89
C ARG A 112 -4.12 -0.01 8.17
N THR A 113 -3.45 0.89 8.89
CA THR A 113 -2.01 0.78 9.19
C THR A 113 -1.73 -0.05 10.46
N PHE A 114 -2.59 0.08 11.49
CA PHE A 114 -2.41 -0.56 12.80
C PHE A 114 -3.39 -1.69 13.11
N GLY A 115 -4.42 -1.89 12.29
CA GLY A 115 -5.52 -2.81 12.54
C GLY A 115 -6.56 -2.27 13.51
N SER A 116 -6.15 -1.52 14.55
CA SER A 116 -7.07 -0.89 15.50
C SER A 116 -6.53 0.41 16.10
N TRP A 117 -7.45 1.25 16.61
CA TRP A 117 -7.12 2.49 17.30
C TRP A 117 -6.28 2.26 18.57
N SER A 118 -6.65 1.23 19.35
CA SER A 118 -5.92 0.85 20.56
C SER A 118 -4.52 0.35 20.24
N ALA A 119 -4.31 -0.35 19.12
CA ALA A 119 -2.99 -0.75 18.65
C ALA A 119 -2.13 0.46 18.26
N ALA A 120 -2.71 1.47 17.63
CA ALA A 120 -2.01 2.71 17.30
C ALA A 120 -1.56 3.47 18.56
N LYS A 121 -2.45 3.63 19.55
CA LYS A 121 -2.10 4.21 20.86
C LYS A 121 -1.00 3.43 21.56
N LYS A 122 -1.12 2.10 21.62
CA LYS A 122 -0.13 1.24 22.27
C LYS A 122 1.24 1.37 21.60
N TYR A 123 1.26 1.44 20.27
CA TYR A 123 2.49 1.69 19.52
C TYR A 123 3.09 3.07 19.83
N ALA A 124 2.25 4.09 20.01
CA ALA A 124 2.67 5.42 20.44
C ALA A 124 3.07 5.51 21.93
N GLY A 125 3.04 4.41 22.68
CA GLY A 125 3.46 4.37 24.09
C GLY A 125 2.31 4.45 25.11
N TRP A 126 1.06 4.34 24.69
CA TRP A 126 -0.07 4.24 25.61
C TRP A 126 -0.13 2.85 26.27
N ASN A 127 0.20 2.81 27.55
CA ASN A 127 0.00 1.64 28.41
C ASN A 127 -1.38 1.76 29.06
N GLY A 128 -2.38 1.16 28.43
CA GLY A 128 -3.78 1.28 28.84
C GLY A 128 -4.02 1.07 30.33
N LYS A 129 -4.77 2.00 30.92
CA LYS A 129 -5.42 1.88 32.22
C LYS A 129 -6.87 2.27 32.07
#